data_AF-A0ABD1K941-F1
#
_entry.id   AF-A0ABD1K941-F1
#
_cell.length_a   1.000
_cell.length_b   1.000
_cell.length_c   1.000
_cell.angle_alpha   90.00
_cell.angle_beta   90.00
_cell.angle_gamma   90.00
#
_symmetry.space_group_name_H-M   'P 1'
#
loop_
_entity.id
_entity.type
_entity.pdbx_description
1 polymer ?
#
loop_
_entity_poly.entity_id
_entity_poly.type
_entity_poly.pdbx_seq_one_letter_code
_entity_poly.pdbx_strand_id
1 'polypeptide(L)'
;MVMVRFAESEASLQGIATKVQDAIGSHEPLILTDVQGNAIVESDGTTGSPYWKQNARKILAVPEKDFTELHGTKRRRMSRKNEDVGAVAEVTEKIEQLVLASQCLPDVTSTIRELTSLAAVQRPTLTHSQLQTIKHGFSCVICLKLMTEPLFMQCCQNLIGCKTCVEEWHGNSDTCAKCRGSIEGSSMFEVKGLSEALSVLGSLFEEE
;
A
#
# COMPACT_ATOMS: atom_id res chain seq x y z
N MET A 1 3.33 -53.42 15.12
CA MET A 1 2.37 -52.34 14.80
C MET A 1 1.23 -52.45 15.80
N VAL A 2 1.00 -51.42 16.61
CA VAL A 2 -0.04 -51.39 17.64
C VAL A 2 -1.21 -50.56 17.13
N MET A 3 -2.44 -51.03 17.33
CA MET A 3 -3.65 -50.30 16.96
C MET A 3 -4.28 -49.71 18.23
N VAL A 4 -4.39 -48.39 18.27
CA VAL A 4 -4.96 -47.67 19.40
C VAL A 4 -6.34 -47.14 19.03
N ARG A 5 -7.32 -47.36 19.90
CA ARG A 5 -8.66 -46.76 19.81
C ARG A 5 -8.73 -45.59 20.77
N PHE A 6 -9.23 -44.45 20.30
CA PHE A 6 -9.36 -43.23 21.09
C PHE A 6 -10.66 -42.50 20.72
N ALA A 7 -11.24 -41.80 21.69
CA ALA A 7 -12.35 -40.87 21.50
C ALA A 7 -11.84 -39.48 21.06
N GLU A 8 -12.72 -38.62 20.55
CA GLU A 8 -12.32 -37.26 20.12
C GLU A 8 -11.70 -36.44 21.26
N SER A 9 -12.20 -36.60 22.48
CA SER A 9 -11.65 -35.95 23.68
C SER A 9 -10.25 -36.43 24.07
N GLU A 10 -9.83 -37.60 23.57
CA GLU A 10 -8.53 -38.21 23.82
C GLU A 10 -7.55 -37.96 22.66
N ALA A 11 -8.00 -37.26 21.60
CA ALA A 11 -7.24 -37.02 20.39
C ALA A 11 -6.20 -35.90 20.55
N SER A 12 -5.50 -35.84 21.69
CA SER A 12 -4.37 -34.96 21.96
C SER A 12 -3.07 -35.74 21.97
N LEU A 13 -1.92 -35.04 21.92
CA LEU A 13 -0.62 -35.70 21.99
C LEU A 13 -0.51 -36.56 23.26
N GLN A 14 -0.87 -35.97 24.39
CA GLN A 14 -0.85 -36.66 25.68
C GLN A 14 -1.86 -37.81 25.74
N GLY A 15 -3.08 -37.61 25.22
CA GLY A 15 -4.10 -38.64 25.22
C GLY A 15 -3.70 -39.87 24.41
N ILE A 16 -3.13 -39.65 23.22
CA ILE A 16 -2.64 -40.74 22.37
C ILE A 16 -1.40 -41.41 22.98
N ALA A 17 -0.46 -40.66 23.55
CA ALA A 17 0.71 -41.22 24.23
C ALA A 17 0.31 -42.18 25.36
N THR A 18 -0.63 -41.78 26.21
CA THR A 18 -1.17 -42.65 27.29
C THR A 18 -1.79 -43.93 26.73
N LYS A 19 -2.61 -43.83 25.69
CA LYS A 19 -3.23 -45.00 25.07
C LYS A 19 -2.21 -45.94 24.43
N VAL A 20 -1.12 -45.40 23.89
CA VAL A 20 -0.01 -46.18 23.35
C VAL A 20 0.75 -46.90 24.46
N GLN A 21 1.00 -46.24 25.60
CA GLN A 21 1.59 -46.85 26.79
C GLN A 21 0.74 -48.02 27.30
N ASP A 22 -0.57 -47.79 27.45
CA ASP A 22 -1.54 -48.80 27.86
C ASP A 22 -1.55 -50.01 26.90
N ALA A 23 -1.52 -49.75 25.59
CA ALA A 23 -1.57 -50.79 24.57
C ALA A 23 -0.25 -51.59 24.45
N ILE A 24 0.88 -51.00 24.81
CA ILE A 24 2.19 -51.66 24.84
C ILE A 24 2.44 -52.38 26.17
N GLY A 25 1.67 -52.05 27.22
CA GLY A 25 1.84 -52.63 28.56
C GLY A 25 3.13 -52.16 29.25
N SER A 26 3.66 -51.00 28.84
CA SER A 26 4.85 -50.40 29.43
C SER A 26 4.51 -49.02 29.97
N HIS A 27 4.86 -48.78 31.24
CA HIS A 27 4.73 -47.48 31.89
C HIS A 27 6.01 -46.64 31.78
N GLU A 28 6.98 -47.04 30.95
CA GLU A 28 8.11 -46.17 30.63
C GLU A 28 7.65 -44.95 29.83
N PRO A 29 8.26 -43.76 30.05
CA PRO A 29 7.94 -42.57 29.29
C PRO A 29 8.28 -42.77 27.80
N LEU A 30 7.32 -42.47 26.94
CA LEU A 30 7.42 -42.62 25.48
C LEU A 30 7.29 -41.25 24.82
N ILE A 31 8.09 -41.05 23.77
CA ILE A 31 8.00 -39.89 22.88
C ILE A 31 7.40 -40.36 21.56
N LEU A 32 6.33 -39.69 21.12
CA LEU A 32 5.75 -39.91 19.79
C LEU A 32 6.53 -39.10 18.75
N THR A 33 6.96 -39.76 17.69
CA THR A 33 7.75 -39.16 16.61
C THR A 33 7.13 -39.42 15.24
N ASP A 34 7.47 -38.57 14.28
CA ASP A 34 7.18 -38.81 12.87
C ASP A 34 8.11 -39.91 12.28
N VAL A 35 7.92 -40.23 11.00
CA VAL A 35 8.78 -41.19 10.27
C VAL A 35 10.24 -40.76 10.14
N GLN A 36 10.55 -39.47 10.34
CA GLN A 36 11.90 -38.91 10.27
C GLN A 36 12.58 -38.90 11.66
N GLY A 37 11.84 -39.28 12.70
CA GLY A 37 12.29 -39.32 14.08
C GLY A 37 12.25 -37.96 14.78
N ASN A 38 11.46 -37.01 14.30
CA ASN A 38 11.22 -35.75 14.99
C ASN A 38 10.08 -35.92 16.00
N ALA A 39 10.22 -35.36 17.20
CA ALA A 39 9.17 -35.37 18.20
C ALA A 39 7.94 -34.59 17.71
N ILE A 40 6.77 -35.19 17.86
CA ILE A 40 5.50 -34.52 17.62
C ILE A 40 5.26 -33.57 18.81
N VAL A 41 4.97 -32.31 18.52
CA VAL A 41 4.76 -31.26 19.54
C VAL A 41 3.27 -30.97 19.64
N GLU A 42 2.78 -30.76 20.85
CA GLU A 42 1.38 -30.41 21.10
C GLU A 42 1.07 -29.00 20.59
N SER A 43 0.04 -28.90 19.76
CA SER A 43 -0.48 -27.66 19.17
C SER A 43 -1.93 -27.86 18.74
N ASP A 44 -2.61 -26.78 18.36
CA ASP A 44 -3.96 -26.84 17.76
C ASP A 44 -3.99 -27.73 16.51
N GLY A 45 -2.87 -27.82 15.76
CA GLY A 45 -2.75 -28.64 14.56
C GLY A 45 -2.51 -30.13 14.81
N THR A 46 -2.13 -30.52 16.03
CA THR A 46 -1.92 -31.93 16.45
C THR A 46 -3.01 -32.43 17.40
N THR A 47 -4.05 -31.63 17.57
CA THR A 47 -5.20 -31.93 18.42
C THR A 47 -6.42 -32.25 17.55
N GLY A 48 -7.21 -33.23 17.97
CA GLY A 48 -8.37 -33.73 17.24
C GLY A 48 -8.06 -34.91 16.32
N SER A 49 -9.07 -35.74 16.06
CA SER A 49 -8.91 -36.95 15.25
C SER A 49 -8.44 -36.74 13.79
N PRO A 50 -8.66 -35.58 13.12
CA PRO A 50 -8.16 -35.37 11.76
C PRO A 50 -6.64 -35.48 11.62
N TYR A 51 -5.86 -35.17 12.67
CA TYR A 51 -4.41 -35.34 12.65
C TYR A 51 -4.00 -36.81 12.75
N TRP A 52 -4.62 -37.54 13.69
CA TRP A 52 -4.24 -38.91 14.07
C TRP A 52 -4.77 -39.99 13.11
N LYS A 53 -5.87 -39.73 12.39
CA LYS A 53 -6.50 -40.70 11.47
C LYS A 53 -6.03 -40.59 10.01
N GLN A 54 -4.98 -39.82 9.71
CA GLN A 54 -4.49 -39.66 8.34
C GLN A 54 -3.87 -40.98 7.83
N ASN A 55 -4.49 -41.59 6.80
CA ASN A 55 -4.10 -42.89 6.25
C ASN A 55 -2.62 -43.02 5.83
N ALA A 56 -1.94 -41.91 5.52
CA ALA A 56 -0.53 -41.91 5.11
C ALA A 56 0.46 -41.66 6.27
N ARG A 57 -0.01 -41.24 7.44
CA ARG A 57 0.87 -40.84 8.56
C ARG A 57 1.23 -42.05 9.40
N LYS A 58 2.53 -42.36 9.48
CA LYS A 58 3.04 -43.34 10.45
C LYS A 58 3.61 -42.57 11.63
N ILE A 59 3.26 -43.02 12.83
CA ILE A 59 3.70 -42.45 14.10
C ILE A 59 4.47 -43.53 14.82
N LEU A 60 5.66 -43.18 15.31
CA LEU A 60 6.55 -44.10 16.00
C LEU A 60 6.58 -43.71 17.48
N ALA A 61 6.37 -44.69 18.35
CA ALA A 61 6.54 -44.51 19.79
C ALA A 61 7.94 -44.98 20.18
N VAL A 62 8.74 -44.07 20.71
CA VAL A 62 10.15 -44.31 21.06
C VAL A 62 10.32 -44.09 22.56
N PRO A 63 10.93 -45.03 23.31
CA PRO A 63 11.30 -44.78 24.71
C PRO A 63 12.15 -43.53 24.85
N GLU A 64 11.87 -42.70 25.86
CA GLU A 64 12.55 -41.41 26.04
C GLU A 64 14.09 -41.56 26.16
N LYS A 65 14.54 -42.66 26.78
CA LYS A 65 15.94 -43.07 26.84
C LYS A 65 16.58 -43.20 25.45
N ASP A 66 15.92 -43.92 24.54
CA ASP A 66 16.41 -44.18 23.19
C ASP A 66 16.35 -42.90 22.32
N PHE A 67 15.32 -42.07 22.52
CA PHE A 67 15.19 -40.79 21.83
C PHE A 67 16.36 -39.86 22.17
N THR A 68 16.73 -39.78 23.45
CA THR A 68 17.84 -38.95 23.92
C THR A 68 19.19 -39.43 23.38
N GLU A 69 19.42 -40.75 23.36
CA GLU A 69 20.63 -41.35 22.79
C GLU A 69 20.75 -41.11 21.27
N LEU A 70 19.63 -41.24 20.53
CA LEU A 70 19.56 -41.00 19.08
C LEU A 70 19.78 -39.52 18.73
N HIS A 71 19.23 -38.59 19.51
CA HIS A 71 19.50 -37.16 19.35
C HIS A 71 20.95 -36.80 19.71
N GLY A 72 21.51 -37.45 20.73
CA GLY A 72 22.93 -37.31 21.11
C GLY A 72 23.87 -37.79 20.00
N THR A 73 23.56 -38.90 19.33
CA THR A 73 24.35 -39.40 18.19
C THR A 73 24.12 -38.63 16.89
N LYS A 74 22.91 -38.11 16.60
CA LYS A 74 22.69 -37.15 15.49
C LYS A 74 23.49 -35.86 15.71
N ARG A 75 23.55 -35.34 16.94
CA ARG A 75 24.46 -34.22 17.30
C ARG A 75 25.94 -34.60 17.10
N ARG A 76 26.35 -35.80 17.47
CA ARG A 76 27.73 -36.29 17.26
C ARG A 76 28.10 -36.51 15.78
N ARG A 77 27.14 -36.91 14.94
CA ARG A 77 27.33 -37.08 13.49
C ARG A 77 27.34 -35.75 12.75
N MET A 78 26.59 -34.75 13.24
CA MET A 78 26.68 -33.35 12.82
C MET A 78 27.94 -32.65 13.33
N SER A 79 28.48 -33.08 14.48
CA SER A 79 29.70 -32.49 15.09
C SER A 79 31.00 -32.82 14.34
N ARG A 80 31.01 -33.71 13.33
CA ARG A 80 32.14 -33.82 12.39
C ARG A 80 32.13 -32.76 11.28
N LYS A 81 31.14 -31.87 11.28
CA LYS A 81 31.06 -30.73 10.36
C LYS A 81 30.67 -29.48 11.16
N ASN A 82 31.55 -29.00 12.02
CA ASN A 82 31.41 -27.67 12.60
C ASN A 82 32.77 -26.97 12.75
N GLU A 83 33.08 -26.16 11.74
CA GLU A 83 33.80 -24.90 11.89
C GLU A 83 32.88 -23.93 12.67
N ASP A 84 32.73 -24.16 13.98
CA ASP A 84 31.67 -23.54 14.82
C ASP A 84 31.97 -22.12 15.33
N VAL A 85 33.02 -21.49 14.83
CA VAL A 85 33.35 -20.08 15.15
C VAL A 85 33.11 -19.17 13.94
N GLY A 86 33.28 -19.70 12.72
CA GLY A 86 33.07 -18.94 11.48
C GLY A 86 31.59 -18.75 11.13
N ALA A 87 30.74 -19.77 11.34
CA ALA A 87 29.33 -19.70 10.95
C ALA A 87 28.51 -18.75 11.83
N VAL A 88 28.80 -18.69 13.14
CA VAL A 88 28.15 -17.73 14.05
C VAL A 88 28.62 -16.31 13.75
N ALA A 89 29.92 -16.13 13.49
CA ALA A 89 30.49 -14.84 13.08
C ALA A 89 29.87 -14.32 11.77
N GLU A 90 29.66 -15.20 10.78
CA GLU A 90 29.03 -14.85 9.50
C GLU A 90 27.55 -14.44 9.67
N VAL A 91 26.82 -15.12 10.55
CA VAL A 91 25.43 -14.76 10.85
C VAL A 91 25.36 -13.42 11.58
N THR A 92 26.25 -13.16 12.53
CA THR A 92 26.32 -11.85 13.21
C THR A 92 26.70 -10.72 12.25
N GLU A 93 27.62 -10.95 11.32
CA GLU A 93 28.00 -9.96 10.31
C GLU A 93 26.83 -9.61 9.38
N LYS A 94 26.05 -10.61 8.95
CA LYS A 94 24.84 -10.39 8.14
C LYS A 94 23.76 -9.62 8.89
N ILE A 95 23.61 -9.86 10.19
CA ILE A 95 22.67 -9.13 11.04
C ILE A 95 23.11 -7.67 11.18
N GLU A 96 24.39 -7.40 11.40
CA GLU A 96 24.91 -6.03 11.45
C GLU A 96 24.73 -5.28 10.13
N GLN A 97 24.98 -5.94 9.00
CA GLN A 97 24.73 -5.36 7.67
C GLN A 97 23.24 -5.01 7.46
N LEU A 98 22.33 -5.88 7.90
CA LEU A 98 20.88 -5.62 7.84
C LEU A 98 20.46 -4.46 8.75
N VAL A 99 21.03 -4.38 9.95
CA VAL A 99 20.78 -3.27 10.88
C VAL A 99 21.21 -1.95 10.25
N LEU A 100 22.43 -1.88 9.70
CA LEU A 100 22.94 -0.68 9.03
C LEU A 100 22.08 -0.29 7.81
N ALA A 101 21.68 -1.26 6.99
CA ALA A 101 20.80 -1.00 5.85
C ALA A 101 19.40 -0.51 6.29
N SER A 102 18.92 -0.94 7.46
CA SER A 102 17.61 -0.57 7.98
C SER A 102 17.54 0.81 8.65
N GLN A 103 18.69 1.39 9.04
CA GLN A 103 18.75 2.67 9.77
C GLN A 103 18.15 3.85 8.98
N CYS A 104 18.18 3.81 7.65
CA CYS A 104 17.63 4.85 6.79
C CYS A 104 16.17 4.62 6.37
N LEU A 105 15.58 3.45 6.66
CA LEU A 105 14.18 3.14 6.31
C LEU A 105 13.14 4.04 7.02
N PRO A 106 13.35 4.47 8.29
CA PRO A 106 12.46 5.43 8.94
C PRO A 106 12.39 6.76 8.20
N ASP A 107 13.53 7.26 7.69
CA ASP A 107 13.60 8.51 6.93
C ASP A 107 12.94 8.38 5.56
N VAL A 108 13.07 7.22 4.91
CA VAL A 108 12.32 6.92 3.68
C VAL A 108 10.82 6.89 3.96
N THR A 109 10.41 6.29 5.08
CA THR A 109 9.00 6.18 5.48
C THR A 109 8.41 7.55 5.84
N SER A 110 9.17 8.43 6.51
CA SER A 110 8.74 9.80 6.80
C SER A 110 8.60 10.62 5.52
N THR A 111 9.58 10.53 4.60
CA THR A 111 9.54 11.19 3.30
C THR A 111 8.33 10.73 2.48
N ILE A 112 8.04 9.42 2.42
CA ILE A 112 6.85 8.89 1.75
C ILE A 112 5.57 9.44 2.39
N ARG A 113 5.51 9.51 3.72
CA ARG A 113 4.35 10.06 4.43
C ARG A 113 4.14 11.54 4.15
N GLU A 114 5.21 12.33 4.06
CA GLU A 114 5.16 13.74 3.68
C GLU A 114 4.73 13.93 2.22
N LEU A 115 5.26 13.12 1.29
CA LEU A 115 4.80 13.14 -0.10
C LEU A 115 3.33 12.74 -0.22
N THR A 116 2.89 11.76 0.57
CA THR A 116 1.49 11.31 0.61
C THR A 116 0.58 12.38 1.20
N SER A 117 1.02 13.10 2.24
CA SER A 117 0.24 14.18 2.83
C SER A 117 0.16 15.39 1.88
N LEU A 118 1.25 15.74 1.21
CA LEU A 118 1.26 16.77 0.16
C LEU A 118 0.37 16.39 -1.03
N ALA A 119 0.34 15.11 -1.41
CA ALA A 119 -0.58 14.60 -2.42
C ALA A 119 -2.05 14.54 -1.94
N ALA A 120 -2.28 14.36 -0.64
CA ALA A 120 -3.61 14.37 -0.04
C ALA A 120 -4.18 15.78 0.16
N VAL A 121 -3.32 16.81 0.29
CA VAL A 121 -3.69 18.21 0.09
C VAL A 121 -3.87 18.45 -1.41
N GLN A 122 -4.86 17.78 -1.97
CA GLN A 122 -5.19 17.82 -3.38
C GLN A 122 -5.58 19.26 -3.75
N ARG A 123 -4.75 19.93 -4.55
CA ARG A 123 -5.28 20.88 -5.52
C ARG A 123 -6.32 20.08 -6.33
N PRO A 124 -7.56 20.53 -6.48
CA PRO A 124 -8.46 19.87 -7.41
C PRO A 124 -7.79 19.91 -8.79
N THR A 125 -7.30 18.75 -9.25
CA THR A 125 -6.77 18.62 -10.60
C THR A 125 -7.94 18.82 -11.54
N LEU A 126 -8.02 20.01 -12.12
CA LEU A 126 -8.97 20.30 -13.18
C LEU A 126 -8.67 19.35 -14.34
N THR A 127 -9.69 18.66 -14.84
CA THR A 127 -9.55 17.87 -16.06
C THR A 127 -9.20 18.80 -17.23
N HIS A 128 -8.57 18.25 -18.27
CA HIS A 128 -8.29 19.02 -19.48
C HIS A 128 -9.56 19.71 -20.04
N SER A 129 -10.71 19.03 -20.02
CA SER A 129 -11.99 19.60 -20.47
C SER A 129 -12.47 20.76 -19.59
N GLN A 130 -12.28 20.68 -18.27
CA GLN A 130 -12.59 21.78 -17.35
C GLN A 130 -11.67 22.98 -17.61
N LEU A 131 -10.37 22.76 -17.79
CA LEU A 131 -9.41 23.82 -18.15
C LEU A 131 -9.80 24.51 -19.46
N GLN A 132 -10.16 23.76 -20.50
CA GLN A 132 -10.61 24.34 -21.77
C GLN A 132 -11.90 25.15 -21.62
N THR A 133 -12.82 24.70 -20.76
CA THR A 133 -14.07 25.43 -20.48
C THR A 133 -13.78 26.78 -19.82
N ILE A 134 -12.87 26.80 -18.85
CA ILE A 134 -12.43 28.02 -18.16
C ILE A 134 -11.66 28.92 -19.14
N LYS A 135 -10.74 28.38 -19.94
CA LYS A 135 -9.98 29.11 -20.97
C LYS A 135 -10.92 29.83 -21.91
N HIS A 136 -11.93 29.13 -22.45
CA HIS A 136 -12.90 29.71 -23.37
C HIS A 136 -13.78 30.79 -22.70
N GLY A 137 -14.11 30.63 -21.42
CA GLY A 137 -14.92 31.60 -20.67
C GLY A 137 -14.22 32.92 -20.36
N PHE A 138 -12.91 32.87 -20.11
CA PHE A 138 -12.13 34.02 -19.61
C PHE A 138 -11.02 34.49 -20.56
N SER A 139 -11.01 34.02 -21.80
CA SER A 139 -10.13 34.57 -22.85
C SER A 139 -10.77 35.75 -23.55
N CYS A 140 -9.98 36.79 -23.78
CA CYS A 140 -10.39 37.94 -24.56
C CYS A 140 -10.65 37.55 -26.01
N VAL A 141 -11.81 37.93 -26.56
CA VAL A 141 -12.18 37.60 -27.96
C VAL A 141 -11.34 38.34 -29.01
N ILE A 142 -10.51 39.29 -28.60
CA ILE A 142 -9.69 40.13 -29.47
C ILE A 142 -8.24 39.65 -29.45
N CYS A 143 -7.59 39.63 -28.28
CA CYS A 143 -6.19 39.22 -28.17
C CYS A 143 -6.00 37.71 -27.91
N LEU A 144 -7.09 36.97 -27.65
CA LEU A 144 -7.13 35.53 -27.38
C LEU A 144 -6.36 35.08 -26.12
N LYS A 145 -5.94 36.03 -25.27
CA LYS A 145 -5.27 35.79 -24.00
C LYS A 145 -6.26 35.89 -22.84
N LEU A 146 -5.86 35.38 -21.67
CA LEU A 146 -6.63 35.55 -20.43
C LEU A 146 -6.91 37.05 -20.19
N MET A 147 -8.15 37.39 -19.82
CA MET A 147 -8.57 38.77 -19.69
C MET A 147 -7.83 39.52 -18.56
N THR A 148 -7.28 40.68 -18.89
CA THR A 148 -6.77 41.67 -17.92
C THR A 148 -7.77 42.82 -17.82
N GLU A 149 -8.24 43.14 -16.61
CA GLU A 149 -9.36 44.09 -16.41
C GLU A 149 -10.58 43.71 -17.27
N PRO A 150 -11.23 42.58 -16.96
CA PRO A 150 -12.28 42.01 -17.80
C PRO A 150 -13.50 42.93 -17.91
N LEU A 151 -13.94 43.16 -19.14
CA LEU A 151 -15.14 43.93 -19.45
C LEU A 151 -16.34 43.05 -19.77
N PHE A 152 -17.47 43.38 -19.15
CA PHE A 152 -18.80 42.85 -19.43
C PHE A 152 -19.57 43.78 -20.36
N MET A 153 -20.25 43.21 -21.36
CA MET A 153 -21.18 43.95 -22.22
C MET A 153 -22.62 43.47 -22.05
N GLN A 154 -23.54 44.43 -21.94
CA GLN A 154 -24.98 44.18 -21.76
C GLN A 154 -25.64 43.53 -22.98
N CYS A 155 -25.19 43.84 -24.21
CA CYS A 155 -25.80 43.37 -25.46
C CYS A 155 -25.88 41.83 -25.58
N CYS A 156 -24.87 41.11 -25.09
CA CYS A 156 -24.86 39.63 -25.06
C CYS A 156 -24.72 39.06 -23.65
N GLN A 157 -24.82 39.92 -22.63
CA GLN A 157 -24.68 39.59 -21.22
C GLN A 157 -23.45 38.71 -20.92
N ASN A 158 -22.29 39.13 -21.43
CA ASN A 158 -21.10 38.27 -21.40
C ASN A 158 -19.82 39.07 -21.20
N LEU A 159 -18.80 38.39 -20.65
CA LEU A 159 -17.43 38.88 -20.66
C LEU A 159 -16.89 38.84 -22.09
N ILE A 160 -16.26 39.94 -22.49
CA ILE A 160 -15.80 40.16 -23.86
C ILE A 160 -14.29 40.08 -23.93
N GLY A 161 -13.59 40.81 -23.09
CA GLY A 161 -12.15 40.97 -23.24
C GLY A 161 -11.50 41.88 -22.24
N CYS A 162 -10.20 42.10 -22.45
CA CYS A 162 -9.43 43.07 -21.70
C CYS A 162 -9.98 44.47 -21.95
N LYS A 163 -9.85 45.33 -20.94
CA LYS A 163 -10.28 46.74 -21.00
C LYS A 163 -9.81 47.46 -22.25
N THR A 164 -8.49 47.49 -22.43
CA THR A 164 -7.82 48.16 -23.55
C THR A 164 -8.28 47.62 -24.90
N CYS A 165 -8.38 46.30 -25.06
CA CYS A 165 -8.78 45.69 -26.32
C CYS A 165 -10.21 46.07 -26.71
N VAL A 166 -11.16 46.04 -25.77
CA VAL A 166 -12.57 46.33 -26.06
C VAL A 166 -12.79 47.83 -26.26
N GLU A 167 -12.11 48.69 -25.49
CA GLU A 167 -12.15 50.14 -25.69
C GLU A 167 -11.58 50.52 -27.07
N GLU A 168 -10.47 49.92 -27.48
CA GLU A 168 -9.90 50.11 -28.82
C GLU A 168 -10.84 49.61 -29.93
N TRP A 169 -11.48 48.45 -29.73
CA TRP A 169 -12.48 47.94 -30.65
C TRP A 169 -13.67 48.89 -30.77
N HIS A 170 -14.18 49.40 -29.65
CA HIS A 170 -15.34 50.30 -29.64
C HIS A 170 -15.03 51.66 -30.28
N GLY A 171 -13.79 52.13 -30.18
CA GLY A 171 -13.34 53.32 -30.90
C GLY A 171 -13.35 53.17 -32.43
N ASN A 172 -13.31 51.93 -32.94
CA ASN A 172 -13.22 51.61 -34.36
C ASN A 172 -14.47 50.91 -34.93
N SER A 173 -15.38 50.46 -34.07
CA SER A 173 -16.56 49.68 -34.44
C SER A 173 -17.73 49.94 -33.48
N ASP A 174 -18.89 50.14 -34.07
CA ASP A 174 -20.22 50.28 -33.50
C ASP A 174 -20.90 48.93 -33.18
N THR A 175 -20.23 47.81 -33.48
CA THR A 175 -20.71 46.45 -33.18
C THR A 175 -19.91 45.75 -32.07
N CYS A 176 -20.57 44.90 -31.30
CA CYS A 176 -19.94 44.09 -30.25
C CYS A 176 -18.93 43.08 -30.84
N ALA A 177 -17.73 43.01 -30.28
CA ALA A 177 -16.68 42.08 -30.72
C ALA A 177 -17.08 40.59 -30.63
N LYS A 178 -18.04 40.25 -29.76
CA LYS A 178 -18.51 38.88 -29.52
C LYS A 178 -19.76 38.52 -30.33
N CYS A 179 -20.86 39.25 -30.15
CA CYS A 179 -22.15 38.92 -30.77
C CYS A 179 -22.47 39.72 -32.04
N ARG A 180 -21.65 40.72 -32.39
CA ARG A 180 -21.87 41.66 -33.52
C ARG A 180 -23.15 42.50 -33.41
N GLY A 181 -23.84 42.49 -32.28
CA GLY A 181 -24.97 43.38 -32.01
C GLY A 181 -24.53 44.84 -31.87
N SER A 182 -25.46 45.78 -32.11
CA SER A 182 -25.19 47.21 -31.96
C SER A 182 -24.83 47.55 -30.51
N ILE A 183 -23.78 48.38 -30.34
CA ILE A 183 -23.36 48.90 -29.03
C ILE A 183 -24.11 50.20 -28.69
N GLU A 184 -24.87 50.79 -29.62
CA GLU A 184 -25.65 52.00 -29.35
C GLU A 184 -26.60 51.80 -28.15
N GLY A 185 -26.41 52.61 -27.11
CA GLY A 185 -27.18 52.52 -25.86
C GLY A 185 -26.84 51.33 -24.95
N SER A 186 -25.90 50.46 -25.35
CA SER A 186 -25.42 49.37 -24.50
C SER A 186 -24.40 49.89 -23.49
N SER A 187 -24.57 49.51 -22.23
CA SER A 187 -23.59 49.79 -21.19
C SER A 187 -22.47 48.75 -21.16
N MET A 188 -21.27 49.20 -20.84
CA MET A 188 -20.07 48.39 -20.67
C MET A 188 -19.53 48.59 -19.25
N PHE A 189 -19.22 47.49 -18.58
CA PHE A 189 -18.79 47.51 -17.17
C PHE A 189 -17.51 46.73 -16.96
N GLU A 190 -16.57 47.34 -16.25
CA GLU A 190 -15.40 46.65 -15.71
C GLU A 190 -15.80 45.78 -14.51
N VAL A 191 -15.43 44.50 -14.55
CA VAL A 191 -15.71 43.56 -13.47
C VAL A 191 -14.53 43.55 -12.50
N LYS A 192 -14.56 44.48 -11.54
CA LYS A 192 -13.53 44.62 -10.49
C LYS A 192 -13.43 43.35 -9.63
N GLY A 193 -12.23 43.03 -9.16
CA GLY A 193 -11.96 41.83 -8.35
C GLY A 193 -11.76 40.55 -9.18
N LEU A 194 -12.23 40.52 -10.44
CA LEU A 194 -12.08 39.35 -11.30
C LEU A 194 -10.65 39.23 -11.85
N SER A 195 -9.95 40.36 -12.08
CA SER A 195 -8.55 40.36 -12.49
C SER A 195 -7.66 39.59 -11.49
N GLU A 196 -7.89 39.79 -10.20
CA GLU A 196 -7.17 39.13 -9.11
C GLU A 196 -7.48 37.64 -9.05
N ALA A 197 -8.71 37.23 -9.36
CA ALA A 197 -9.07 35.81 -9.46
C ALA A 197 -8.44 35.15 -10.70
N LEU A 198 -8.41 35.85 -11.85
CA LEU A 198 -7.84 35.35 -13.09
C LEU A 198 -6.31 35.26 -13.01
N SER A 199 -5.63 36.13 -12.27
CA SER A 199 -4.17 36.07 -12.12
C SER A 199 -3.69 34.76 -11.47
N VAL A 200 -4.47 34.19 -10.55
CA VAL A 200 -4.21 32.88 -9.95
C VAL A 200 -4.28 31.75 -11.00
N LEU A 201 -5.19 31.88 -11.96
CA LEU A 201 -5.35 30.92 -13.05
C LEU A 201 -4.30 31.08 -14.15
N GLY A 202 -3.59 32.20 -14.23
CA GLY A 202 -2.58 32.47 -15.26
C GLY A 202 -1.55 31.36 -15.37
N SER A 203 -1.05 30.84 -14.25
CA SER A 203 -0.10 29.72 -14.19
C SER A 203 -0.61 28.42 -14.83
N LEU A 204 -1.92 28.23 -14.96
CA LEU A 204 -2.52 27.06 -15.61
C LEU A 204 -2.65 27.21 -17.13
N PHE A 205 -2.42 28.41 -17.66
CA PHE A 205 -2.58 28.74 -19.07
C PHE A 205 -1.26 29.08 -19.79
N GLU A 206 -0.14 29.15 -19.06
CA GLU A 206 1.20 29.45 -19.59
C GLU A 206 1.99 28.22 -20.08
N GLU A 207 1.42 27.00 -19.98
CA GLU A 207 2.08 25.73 -20.36
C GLU A 207 1.92 25.32 -21.85
N GLU A 208 1.64 26.25 -22.78
CA GLU A 208 1.68 25.99 -24.24
C GLU A 208 2.78 26.75 -24.97
#